data_AF-A0A1I7K7I4-F1
#
_entry.id   AF-A0A1I7K7I4-F1
#
_cell.length_a   1.000
_cell.length_b   1.000
_cell.length_c   1.000
_cell.angle_alpha   90.00
_cell.angle_beta   90.00
_cell.angle_gamma   90.00
#
_symmetry.space_group_name_H-M   'P 1'
#
loop_
_entity.id
_entity.type
_entity.pdbx_description
1 polymer ?
#
loop_
_entity_poly.entity_id
_entity_poly.type
_entity_poly.pdbx_seq_one_letter_code
_entity_poly.pdbx_strand_id
1 'polypeptide(L)'
;MLGESVIDALVVPPNEQIEALYRLARLGNMEDVLRWSNRLDALDERYWPFADQLRALAKGYQSKAILNFAKRYYLDETETSLDHDTSTLDRK
;
A
#
# COMPACT_ATOMS: atom_id res chain seq x y z
N MET A 1 -28.13 9.21 -14.02
CA MET A 1 -27.37 8.69 -12.88
C MET A 1 -26.02 8.24 -13.40
N LEU A 2 -25.03 9.14 -13.42
CA LEU A 2 -23.66 8.74 -13.67
C LEU A 2 -23.13 8.21 -12.35
N GLY A 3 -22.74 6.93 -12.33
CA GLY A 3 -21.93 6.38 -11.26
C GLY A 3 -20.56 7.01 -11.37
N GLU A 4 -20.35 8.09 -10.62
CA GLU A 4 -19.01 8.54 -10.29
C GLU A 4 -18.32 7.38 -9.60
N SER A 5 -17.42 6.73 -10.34
CA SER A 5 -16.43 5.84 -9.77
C SER A 5 -15.52 6.72 -8.90
N VAL A 6 -15.95 6.95 -7.67
CA VAL A 6 -15.16 7.53 -6.58
C VAL A 6 -14.04 6.57 -6.21
N ILE A 7 -13.07 6.41 -7.12
CA ILE A 7 -11.68 6.24 -6.69
C ILE A 7 -11.27 7.60 -6.11
N ASP A 8 -11.85 7.91 -4.95
CA ASP A 8 -11.39 8.99 -4.09
C ASP A 8 -9.88 8.79 -3.96
N ALA A 9 -9.11 9.82 -4.30
CA ALA A 9 -7.67 9.73 -4.45
C ALA A 9 -7.07 9.13 -3.17
N LEU A 10 -6.82 7.81 -3.17
CA LEU A 10 -6.23 7.14 -2.03
C LEU A 10 -4.86 7.77 -1.85
N VAL A 11 -4.75 8.64 -0.85
CA VAL A 11 -3.48 9.26 -0.53
C VAL A 11 -2.62 8.17 0.05
N VAL A 12 -1.64 7.74 -0.74
CA VAL A 12 -0.70 6.70 -0.33
C VAL A 12 0.24 7.35 0.68
N PRO A 13 0.39 6.78 1.89
CA PRO A 13 1.34 7.29 2.85
C PRO A 13 2.78 7.09 2.36
N PRO A 14 3.76 7.85 2.88
CA PRO A 14 5.15 7.77 2.44
C PRO A 14 5.73 6.35 2.59
N ASN A 15 6.75 6.03 1.79
CA ASN A 15 7.38 4.70 1.76
C ASN A 15 7.76 4.14 3.13
N GLU A 16 8.23 4.97 4.07
CA GLU A 16 8.56 4.53 5.44
C GLU A 16 7.37 3.89 6.16
N GLN A 17 6.17 4.46 5.94
CA GLN A 17 4.92 3.97 6.50
C GLN A 17 4.50 2.66 5.79
N ILE A 18 4.61 2.59 4.47
CA ILE A 18 4.32 1.38 3.70
C ILE A 18 5.27 0.23 4.06
N GLU A 19 6.57 0.51 4.27
CA GLU A 19 7.55 -0.48 4.69
C GLU A 19 7.25 -1.01 6.09
N ALA A 20 6.87 -0.12 7.02
CA ALA A 20 6.40 -0.52 8.34
C ALA A 20 5.17 -1.44 8.25
N LEU A 21 4.18 -1.08 7.43
CA LEU A 21 3.01 -1.91 7.18
C LEU A 21 3.39 -3.28 6.60
N TYR A 22 4.28 -3.32 5.61
CA TYR A 22 4.74 -4.56 4.98
C TYR A 22 5.41 -5.50 6.00
N ARG A 23 6.25 -4.95 6.89
CA ARG A 23 6.84 -5.72 8.00
C ARG A 23 5.78 -6.29 8.94
N LEU A 24 4.80 -5.48 9.36
CA LEU A 24 3.71 -5.92 10.23
C LEU A 24 2.84 -7.00 9.59
N ALA A 25 2.51 -6.82 8.30
CA ALA A 25 1.75 -7.78 7.51
C ALA A 25 2.48 -9.11 7.36
N ARG A 26 3.80 -9.07 7.15
CA ARG A 26 4.66 -10.25 7.03
C ARG A 26 4.78 -11.00 8.36
N LEU A 27 4.75 -10.31 9.50
CA LEU A 27 4.69 -10.92 10.82
C LEU A 27 3.31 -11.53 11.12
N GLY A 28 2.25 -11.11 10.41
CA GLY A 28 0.88 -11.55 10.66
C GLY A 28 0.25 -10.94 11.92
N ASN A 29 0.86 -9.88 12.46
CA ASN A 29 0.38 -9.22 13.68
C ASN A 29 -0.80 -8.29 13.36
N MET A 30 -2.01 -8.85 13.33
CA MET A 30 -3.24 -8.10 13.02
C MET A 30 -3.49 -6.93 13.97
N GLU A 31 -3.17 -7.09 15.26
CA GLU A 31 -3.29 -6.01 16.23
C GLU A 31 -2.35 -4.84 15.91
N ASP A 32 -1.11 -5.13 15.50
CA ASP A 32 -0.18 -4.09 15.08
C ASP A 32 -0.63 -3.42 13.79
N VAL A 33 -1.15 -4.17 12.83
CA VAL A 33 -1.72 -3.62 11.59
C VAL A 33 -2.86 -2.66 11.91
N LEU A 34 -3.80 -3.04 12.77
CA LEU A 34 -4.90 -2.17 13.21
C LEU A 34 -4.40 -0.92 13.96
N ARG A 35 -3.43 -1.08 14.86
CA ARG A 35 -2.80 0.05 15.56
C ARG A 35 -2.12 0.99 14.57
N TRP A 36 -1.42 0.47 13.58
CA TRP A 36 -0.78 1.23 12.53
C TRP A 36 -1.82 1.99 11.70
N SER A 37 -2.93 1.34 11.29
CA SER A 37 -4.02 2.02 10.57
C SER A 37 -4.61 3.17 11.38
N ASN A 38 -4.86 2.97 12.67
CA ASN A 38 -5.39 4.02 13.55
C ASN A 38 -4.39 5.17 13.75
N ARG A 39 -3.08 4.89 13.79
CA ARG A 39 -2.04 5.94 13.81
C ARG A 39 -1.99 6.72 12.50
N LEU A 40 -2.24 6.06 11.37
CA LEU A 40 -2.26 6.70 10.06
C LEU A 40 -3.44 7.68 9.93
N ASP A 41 -4.61 7.26 10.42
CA ASP A 41 -5.83 8.10 10.54
C ASP A 41 -5.56 9.34 11.42
N ALA A 42 -4.80 9.17 12.51
CA ALA A 42 -4.43 10.27 13.41
C ALA A 42 -3.35 11.21 12.84
N LEU A 43 -2.61 10.80 11.80
CA LEU A 43 -1.59 11.64 11.15
C LEU A 43 -2.24 12.64 10.20
N ASP A 44 -3.17 12.18 9.36
CA ASP A 44 -3.91 13.02 8.44
C ASP A 44 -5.21 12.31 8.05
N GLU A 45 -6.34 13.02 8.13
CA GLU A 45 -7.66 12.53 7.73
C GLU A 45 -7.70 12.09 6.26
N ARG A 46 -6.78 12.59 5.43
CA ARG A 46 -6.63 12.19 4.03
C ARG A 46 -6.18 10.74 3.86
N TYR A 47 -5.55 10.16 4.87
CA TYR A 47 -5.18 8.74 4.88
C TYR A 47 -6.31 7.84 5.38
N TRP A 48 -7.44 8.40 5.83
CA TRP A 48 -8.60 7.65 6.28
C TRP A 48 -9.05 6.55 5.28
N PRO A 49 -9.22 6.81 3.97
CA PRO A 49 -9.63 5.76 3.03
C PRO A 49 -8.60 4.61 2.90
N PHE A 50 -7.30 4.91 3.05
CA PHE A 50 -6.25 3.89 3.07
C PHE A 50 -6.30 3.06 4.37
N ALA A 51 -6.41 3.73 5.51
CA ALA A 51 -6.50 3.11 6.83
C ALA A 51 -7.77 2.26 6.98
N ASP A 52 -8.89 2.71 6.41
CA ASP A 52 -10.17 2.01 6.46
C ASP A 52 -10.14 0.69 5.67
N GLN A 53 -9.60 0.70 4.44
CA GLN A 53 -9.40 -0.53 3.67
C GLN A 53 -8.52 -1.54 4.43
N LEU A 54 -7.45 -1.05 5.04
CA LEU A 54 -6.56 -1.90 5.83
C LEU A 54 -7.26 -2.48 7.07
N ARG A 55 -8.09 -1.68 7.76
CA ARG A 55 -8.92 -2.13 8.89
C ARG A 55 -9.90 -3.22 8.44
N ALA A 56 -10.54 -3.08 7.28
CA ALA A 56 -11.45 -4.09 6.75
C ALA A 56 -10.73 -5.43 6.48
N LEU A 57 -9.53 -5.38 5.88
CA LEU A 57 -8.72 -6.57 5.64
C LEU A 57 -8.24 -7.24 6.94
N ALA A 58 -7.82 -6.45 7.93
CA ALA A 58 -7.39 -6.93 9.24
C ALA A 58 -8.54 -7.57 10.04
N LYS A 59 -9.75 -6.97 10.01
CA LYS A 59 -10.96 -7.56 10.58
C LYS A 59 -11.33 -8.89 9.91
N GLY A 60 -11.06 -9.02 8.61
CA GLY A 60 -11.23 -10.27 7.87
C GLY A 60 -10.13 -11.30 8.12
N TYR A 61 -9.14 -11.03 8.97
CA TYR A 61 -7.96 -11.88 9.21
C TYR A 61 -7.22 -12.24 7.90
N GLN A 62 -7.27 -11.37 6.90
CA GLN A 62 -6.75 -11.67 5.57
C GLN A 62 -5.27 -11.28 5.46
N SER A 63 -4.39 -11.97 6.19
CA SER A 63 -2.95 -11.61 6.27
C SER A 63 -2.29 -11.54 4.89
N LYS A 64 -2.67 -12.46 3.99
CA LYS A 64 -2.18 -12.48 2.61
C LYS A 64 -2.68 -11.27 1.80
N ALA A 65 -3.92 -10.86 1.99
CA ALA A 65 -4.48 -9.70 1.30
C ALA A 65 -3.81 -8.41 1.79
N ILE A 66 -3.58 -8.28 3.10
CA ILE A 66 -2.85 -7.16 3.69
C ILE A 66 -1.42 -7.08 3.16
N LEU A 67 -0.72 -8.22 3.09
CA LEU A 67 0.63 -8.28 2.55
C LEU A 67 0.67 -7.88 1.06
N ASN A 68 -0.28 -8.37 0.26
CA ASN A 68 -0.37 -8.02 -1.15
C ASN A 68 -0.75 -6.55 -1.36
N PHE A 69 -1.61 -6.01 -0.50
CA PHE A 69 -1.99 -4.60 -0.47
C PHE A 69 -0.76 -3.72 -0.19
N ALA A 70 -0.05 -3.98 0.90
CA ALA A 70 1.18 -3.26 1.24
C ALA A 70 2.24 -3.38 0.12
N LYS A 71 2.41 -4.57 -0.44
CA LYS A 71 3.36 -4.82 -1.54
C LYS A 71 3.01 -4.04 -2.81
N ARG A 72 1.73 -3.95 -3.17
CA ARG A 72 1.28 -3.18 -4.35
C ARG A 72 1.70 -1.72 -4.24
N TYR A 73 1.50 -1.09 -3.09
CA TYR A 73 1.89 0.31 -2.88
C TYR A 73 3.39 0.50 -2.65
N TYR A 74 4.09 -0.52 -2.16
CA TYR A 74 5.55 -0.49 -2.03
C TYR A 74 6.25 -0.53 -3.40
N LEU A 75 5.70 -1.28 -4.37
CA LEU A 75 6.30 -1.43 -5.70
C LEU A 75 6.00 -0.25 -6.64
N ASP A 76 4.89 0.46 -6.42
CA ASP A 76 4.41 1.57 -7.26
C ASP A 76 5.43 2.72 -7.38
N GLU A 77 6.22 3.00 -6.33
CA GLU A 77 7.33 3.98 -6.39
C GLU A 77 8.66 3.40 -6.92
N THR A 78 8.86 2.08 -6.83
CA THR A 78 10.14 1.46 -7.25
C THR A 78 10.23 1.14 -8.75
N GLU A 79 9.10 1.17 -9.48
CA GLU A 79 9.06 0.89 -10.92
C GLU A 79 9.17 2.13 -11.83
N THR A 80 9.44 3.33 -11.30
CA THR A 80 9.68 4.53 -12.14
C THR A 80 11.16 4.88 -12.31
N SER A 81 12.10 4.04 -11.84
CA SER A 81 13.53 4.26 -12.14
C SER A 81 14.41 3.01 -12.00
N LEU A 82 14.04 1.91 -12.67
CA LEU A 82 15.04 0.94 -13.11
C LEU A 82 14.85 0.67 -14.61
N ASP A 83 15.66 1.41 -15.38
CA ASP A 83 16.30 0.92 -16.60
C ASP A 83 15.48 -0.01 -17.50
N HIS A 84 14.56 0.58 -18.28
CA HIS A 84 14.40 0.12 -19.66
C HIS A 84 15.66 0.55 -20.45
N ASP A 85 16.79 -0.08 -20.16
CA ASP A 85 17.98 -0.01 -21.01
C ASP A 85 17.68 -0.83 -22.27
N THR A 86 16.93 -0.18 -23.16
CA THR A 86 16.79 -0.58 -24.54
C THR A 86 18.14 -0.43 -25.21
N SER A 87 18.95 -1.48 -25.18
CA SER A 87 19.99 -1.69 -26.18
C SER A 87 20.12 -3.17 -26.49
N THR A 88 19.12 -3.63 -27.25
CA THR A 88 19.39 -4.47 -28.42
C THR A 88 20.37 -3.75 -29.35
N LEU A 89 21.16 -4.53 -30.09
CA LEU A 89 22.06 -4.14 -31.19
C LEU A 89 23.46 -3.71 -30.68
N ASP A 90 24.58 -4.25 -31.13
CA ASP A 90 24.83 -5.11 -32.28
C ASP A 90 26.18 -5.78 -32.13
N ARG A 91 26.31 -6.84 -32.92
CA ARG A 91 27.57 -7.37 -33.45
C ARG A 91 28.50 -6.25 -33.93
N LYS A 92 29.80 -6.35 -33.61
CA LYS A 92 30.92 -6.53 -34.56
C LYS A 92 32.25 -6.34 -33.82
#